data_AF-A0A962GBG6-F1
#
_entry.id   AF-A0A962GBG6-F1
#
_cell.length_a   1.000
_cell.length_b   1.000
_cell.length_c   1.000
_cell.angle_alpha   90.00
_cell.angle_beta   90.00
_cell.angle_gamma   90.00
#
_symmetry.space_group_name_H-M   'P 1'
#
loop_
_entity.id
_entity.type
_entity.pdbx_description
1 polymer ?
#
loop_
_entity_poly.entity_id
_entity_poly.type
_entity_poly.pdbx_seq_one_letter_code
_entity_poly.pdbx_strand_id
1 'polypeptide(L)'
;LRSDQRKAAWYRAVEACGLVVTVRPVDLESFDAWLLDRLKRAGLVIEKDALALFASMMEGNLLAAAQEIERLKLAGLPSPLTSEALATQLEDSSHHSAFAFVDALMAGDAPRVARALENLRQEGESPLGPLAVLVSTLRRAEKGDWMPSKQQRLLPAFRRRVGPLAV
;
A
#
# COMPACT_ATOMS: atom_id res chain seq x y z
N LEU A 1 10.13 -6.95 -23.75
CA LEU A 1 10.10 -7.77 -24.98
C LEU A 1 11.28 -8.73 -24.95
N ARG A 2 11.07 -10.02 -25.23
CA ARG A 2 12.17 -10.98 -25.44
C ARG A 2 13.05 -10.49 -26.60
N SER A 3 14.35 -10.80 -26.59
CA SER A 3 15.31 -10.36 -27.63
C SER A 3 14.85 -10.66 -29.05
N ASP A 4 14.14 -11.77 -29.23
CA ASP A 4 13.78 -12.30 -30.54
C ASP A 4 12.59 -11.53 -31.14
N GLN A 5 11.72 -10.99 -30.29
CA GLN A 5 10.59 -10.15 -30.70
C GLN A 5 11.06 -8.76 -31.18
N ARG A 6 12.17 -8.24 -30.64
CA ARG A 6 12.80 -6.99 -31.11
C ARG A 6 13.46 -7.12 -32.49
N LYS A 7 13.73 -8.34 -32.95
CA LYS A 7 14.28 -8.60 -34.29
C LYS A 7 13.19 -8.81 -35.34
N ALA A 8 11.92 -8.94 -34.93
CA ALA A 8 10.81 -9.17 -35.83
C ALA A 8 10.59 -7.97 -36.77
N ALA A 9 10.18 -8.24 -38.01
CA ALA A 9 9.97 -7.22 -39.03
C ALA A 9 8.97 -6.13 -38.60
N TRP A 10 7.90 -6.51 -37.90
CA TRP A 10 6.90 -5.56 -37.39
C TRP A 10 7.49 -4.60 -36.35
N TYR A 11 8.39 -5.07 -35.49
CA TYR A 11 9.01 -4.24 -34.46
C TYR A 11 9.95 -3.21 -35.11
N ARG A 12 10.75 -3.63 -36.10
CA ARG A 12 11.63 -2.72 -36.86
C ARG A 12 10.85 -1.66 -37.64
N ALA A 13 9.69 -2.03 -38.19
CA ALA A 13 8.82 -1.08 -38.88
C ALA A 13 8.28 0.00 -37.93
N VAL A 14 7.91 -0.37 -36.70
CA VAL A 14 7.47 0.58 -35.67
C VAL A 14 8.63 1.43 -35.14
N GLU A 15 9.80 0.83 -34.91
CA GLU A 15 11.01 1.53 -34.47
C GLU A 15 11.53 2.54 -35.51
N ALA A 16 11.39 2.23 -36.81
CA ALA A 16 11.79 3.14 -37.89
C ALA A 16 10.90 4.39 -38.01
N CYS A 17 9.63 4.30 -37.59
CA CYS A 17 8.63 5.36 -37.75
C CYS A 17 8.17 5.99 -36.42
N GLY A 18 8.73 5.58 -35.28
CA GLY A 18 8.25 6.00 -33.96
C GLY A 18 9.28 5.90 -32.85
N LEU A 19 8.91 6.38 -31.66
CA LEU A 19 9.74 6.32 -30.44
C LEU A 19 9.40 5.07 -29.62
N VAL A 20 10.39 4.22 -29.35
CA VAL A 20 10.22 3.07 -28.47
C VAL A 20 10.80 3.37 -27.08
N VAL A 21 9.92 3.50 -26.08
CA VAL A 21 10.33 3.64 -24.67
C VAL A 21 10.29 2.28 -24.01
N THR A 22 11.45 1.79 -23.56
CA THR A 22 11.51 0.54 -22.80
C THR A 22 11.29 0.81 -21.32
N VAL A 23 10.15 0.37 -20.79
CA VAL A 23 9.90 0.34 -19.35
C VAL A 23 10.46 -0.96 -18.78
N ARG A 24 11.50 -0.86 -17.94
CA ARG A 24 12.05 -1.99 -17.20
C ARG A 24 11.37 -2.06 -15.82
N PRO A 25 11.01 -3.26 -15.34
CA PRO A 25 10.56 -3.41 -13.97
C PRO A 25 11.68 -3.01 -13.01
N VAL A 26 11.31 -2.36 -11.91
CA VAL A 26 12.21 -2.10 -10.78
C VAL A 26 12.19 -3.37 -9.92
N ASP A 27 13.36 -3.93 -9.67
CA ASP A 27 13.50 -5.07 -8.75
C ASP A 27 13.63 -4.57 -7.29
N LEU A 28 13.54 -5.50 -6.34
CA LEU A 28 13.63 -5.16 -4.92
C LEU A 28 14.98 -4.53 -4.56
N GLU A 29 16.05 -4.91 -5.23
CA GLU A 29 17.40 -4.37 -5.00
C GLU A 29 17.53 -2.92 -5.45
N SER A 30 16.80 -2.51 -6.49
CA SER A 30 16.79 -1.13 -7.01
C SER A 30 15.65 -0.27 -6.45
N PHE A 31 14.80 -0.82 -5.59
CA PHE A 31 13.63 -0.12 -5.04
C PHE A 31 14.02 1.13 -4.24
N ASP A 32 14.99 1.03 -3.33
CA ASP A 32 15.46 2.16 -2.51
C ASP A 32 16.04 3.28 -3.38
N ALA A 33 16.81 2.91 -4.41
CA ALA A 33 17.37 3.87 -5.37
C ALA A 33 16.26 4.57 -6.18
N TRP A 34 15.22 3.83 -6.56
CA TRP A 34 14.05 4.38 -7.24
C TRP A 34 13.26 5.34 -6.34
N LEU A 35 13.07 5.00 -5.05
CA LEU A 35 12.42 5.88 -4.07
C LEU A 35 13.18 7.19 -3.91
N LEU A 36 14.51 7.11 -3.75
CA LEU A 36 15.37 8.29 -3.61
C LEU A 36 15.27 9.23 -4.81
N ASP A 37 15.35 8.69 -6.03
CA ASP A 37 15.22 9.50 -7.25
C ASP A 37 13.83 10.16 -7.33
N ARG A 38 12.78 9.44 -6.94
CA ARG A 38 11.41 9.97 -6.97
C ARG A 38 11.17 11.05 -5.92
N LEU A 39 11.60 10.84 -4.68
CA LEU A 39 11.55 11.83 -3.59
C LEU A 39 12.30 13.11 -3.98
N LYS A 40 13.49 12.96 -4.56
CA LYS A 40 14.28 14.09 -5.07
C LYS A 40 13.54 14.89 -6.15
N ARG A 41 12.89 14.21 -7.11
CA ARG A 41 12.05 14.88 -8.13
C ARG A 41 10.84 15.60 -7.54
N ALA A 42 10.30 15.10 -6.43
CA ALA A 42 9.22 15.75 -5.69
C ALA A 42 9.69 16.94 -4.83
N GLY A 43 11.01 17.21 -4.77
CA GLY A 43 11.59 18.26 -3.93
C GLY A 43 11.72 17.87 -2.46
N LEU A 44 11.59 16.58 -2.14
CA LEU A 44 11.68 16.05 -0.79
C LEU A 44 13.09 15.53 -0.51
N VAL A 45 13.59 15.84 0.68
CA VAL A 45 14.83 15.28 1.23
C VAL A 45 14.43 14.34 2.35
N ILE A 46 14.98 13.13 2.39
CA ILE A 46 14.66 12.09 3.37
C ILE A 46 15.95 11.63 4.05
N GLU A 47 15.87 11.34 5.35
CA GLU A 47 16.98 10.73 6.09
C GLU A 47 17.11 9.24 5.77
N LYS A 48 18.29 8.68 6.01
CA LYS A 48 18.58 7.27 5.69
C LYS A 48 17.64 6.30 6.42
N ASP A 49 17.40 6.53 7.71
CA ASP A 49 16.54 5.65 8.52
C ASP A 49 15.06 5.81 8.14
N ALA A 50 14.65 7.03 7.77
CA ALA A 50 13.31 7.31 7.25
C ALA A 50 13.09 6.66 5.88
N LEU A 51 14.10 6.62 5.01
CA LEU A 51 14.03 5.93 3.73
C LEU A 51 13.86 4.42 3.92
N ALA A 52 14.62 3.81 4.83
CA ALA A 52 14.49 2.38 5.13
C ALA A 52 13.08 2.05 5.67
N LEU A 53 12.55 2.89 6.56
CA LEU A 53 11.17 2.77 7.04
C LEU A 53 10.18 2.89 5.88
N PHE A 54 10.30 3.93 5.05
CA PHE A 54 9.43 4.14 3.91
C PHE A 54 9.43 2.98 2.94
N ALA A 55 10.62 2.47 2.59
CA ALA A 55 10.78 1.32 1.70
C ALA A 55 10.13 0.06 2.28
N SER A 56 10.32 -0.19 3.58
CA SER A 56 9.71 -1.33 4.26
C SER A 56 8.18 -1.28 4.25
N MET A 57 7.60 -0.08 4.38
CA MET A 57 6.14 0.12 4.39
C MET A 57 5.51 -0.02 3.01
N MET A 58 6.24 0.33 1.96
CA MET A 58 5.73 0.26 0.59
C MET A 58 5.86 -1.14 -0.01
N GLU A 59 6.67 -2.03 0.57
CA GLU A 59 6.85 -3.44 0.16
C GLU A 59 7.11 -3.62 -1.36
N GLY A 60 7.82 -2.67 -1.99
CA GLY A 60 8.08 -2.71 -3.44
C GLY A 60 6.91 -2.25 -4.33
N ASN A 61 5.80 -1.78 -3.76
CA ASN A 61 4.67 -1.24 -4.50
C ASN A 61 4.98 0.17 -5.05
N LEU A 62 5.52 0.22 -6.26
CA LEU A 62 5.91 1.46 -6.94
C LEU A 62 4.75 2.46 -7.09
N LEU A 63 3.52 1.98 -7.27
CA LEU A 63 2.36 2.86 -7.44
C LEU A 63 2.00 3.53 -6.10
N ALA A 64 1.88 2.73 -5.04
CA ALA A 64 1.59 3.24 -3.69
C ALA A 64 2.68 4.21 -3.24
N ALA A 65 3.95 3.85 -3.43
CA ALA A 65 5.07 4.72 -3.12
C ALA A 65 5.00 6.06 -3.89
N ALA A 66 4.65 6.03 -5.18
CA ALA A 66 4.50 7.25 -5.97
C ALA A 66 3.36 8.15 -5.46
N GLN A 67 2.22 7.56 -5.08
CA GLN A 67 1.08 8.30 -4.55
C GLN A 67 1.41 8.93 -3.20
N GLU A 68 2.08 8.16 -2.33
CA GLU A 68 2.46 8.59 -1.00
C GLU A 68 3.48 9.73 -1.06
N ILE A 69 4.43 9.70 -1.99
CA ILE A 69 5.37 10.81 -2.23
C ILE A 69 4.64 12.11 -2.61
N GLU A 70 3.62 12.04 -3.47
CA GLU A 70 2.83 13.23 -3.82
C GLU A 70 2.01 13.73 -2.62
N ARG A 71 1.51 12.83 -1.77
CA ARG A 71 0.83 13.22 -0.53
C ARG A 71 1.79 13.91 0.45
N LEU A 72 2.96 13.34 0.69
CA LEU A 72 4.00 13.92 1.56
C LEU A 72 4.45 15.30 1.08
N LYS A 73 4.50 15.52 -0.24
CA LYS A 73 4.78 16.83 -0.84
C LYS A 73 3.72 17.89 -0.47
N LEU A 74 2.46 17.49 -0.34
CA LEU A 74 1.36 18.38 0.05
C LEU A 74 1.25 18.57 1.57
N ALA A 75 1.80 17.66 2.36
CA ALA A 75 1.71 17.67 3.82
C ALA A 75 2.53 18.79 4.49
N GLY A 76 3.41 19.48 3.76
CA GLY A 76 4.17 20.62 4.29
C GLY A 76 5.14 20.25 5.43
N LEU A 77 5.68 19.03 5.40
CA LEU A 77 6.53 18.51 6.46
C LEU A 77 7.89 19.22 6.51
N PRO A 78 8.51 19.30 7.70
CA PRO A 78 9.88 19.78 7.83
C PRO A 78 10.84 18.91 7.00
N SER A 79 11.84 19.57 6.40
CA SER A 79 12.89 18.93 5.63
C SER A 79 14.19 18.91 6.44
N PRO A 80 14.94 17.78 6.49
CA PRO A 80 14.64 16.50 5.86
C PRO A 80 13.51 15.73 6.57
N LEU A 81 12.84 14.83 5.85
CA LEU A 81 11.84 13.91 6.38
C LEU A 81 12.53 12.93 7.36
N THR A 82 12.14 13.02 8.63
CA THR A 82 12.58 12.13 9.70
C THR A 82 11.68 10.91 9.80
N SER A 83 12.18 9.83 10.41
CA SER A 83 11.40 8.61 10.61
C SER A 83 10.15 8.85 11.47
N GLU A 84 10.23 9.74 12.45
CA GLU A 84 9.10 10.13 13.31
C GLU A 84 8.02 10.89 12.53
N ALA A 85 8.39 11.91 11.76
CA ALA A 85 7.44 12.67 10.95
C ALA A 85 6.78 11.80 9.88
N LEU A 86 7.56 10.89 9.28
CA LEU A 86 7.08 9.93 8.31
C LEU A 86 6.12 8.92 8.96
N ALA A 87 6.44 8.39 10.14
CA ALA A 87 5.58 7.48 10.87
C ALA A 87 4.24 8.12 11.23
N THR A 88 4.22 9.36 11.74
CA THR A 88 2.97 10.07 12.06
C THR A 88 2.11 10.29 10.82
N GLN A 89 2.72 10.70 9.70
CA GLN A 89 1.99 10.97 8.47
C GLN A 89 1.50 9.70 7.80
N LEU A 90 2.31 8.64 7.82
CA LEU A 90 1.97 7.35 7.22
C LEU A 90 1.05 6.53 8.11
N GLU A 91 1.04 6.69 9.43
CA GLU A 91 -0.05 6.18 10.28
C GLU A 91 -1.38 6.80 9.81
N ASP A 92 -1.39 8.11 9.53
CA ASP A 92 -2.50 8.84 8.91
C ASP A 92 -2.75 8.54 7.40
N SER A 93 -2.06 7.57 6.77
CA SER A 93 -2.45 7.05 5.43
C SER A 93 -2.60 5.53 5.36
N SER A 94 -1.83 4.78 6.15
CA SER A 94 -1.89 3.31 6.24
C SER A 94 -3.04 2.81 7.12
N HIS A 95 -3.60 3.68 7.97
CA HIS A 95 -4.87 3.44 8.65
C HIS A 95 -6.12 3.67 7.78
N HIS A 96 -5.96 3.95 6.49
CA HIS A 96 -7.04 4.43 5.62
C HIS A 96 -7.20 3.41 4.50
N SER A 97 -8.25 2.62 4.37
CA SER A 97 -9.58 2.68 4.97
C SER A 97 -10.21 1.26 5.03
N ALA A 98 -9.73 0.31 4.22
CA ALA A 98 -10.08 -1.11 4.25
C ALA A 98 -9.55 -1.87 5.50
N PHE A 99 -8.29 -1.67 5.88
CA PHE A 99 -7.72 -2.32 7.08
C PHE A 99 -8.29 -1.74 8.37
N ALA A 100 -8.50 -0.42 8.43
CA ALA A 100 -9.21 0.19 9.56
C ALA A 100 -10.67 -0.24 9.64
N PHE A 101 -11.34 -0.44 8.50
CA PHE A 101 -12.67 -1.05 8.46
C PHE A 101 -12.64 -2.46 9.07
N VAL A 102 -11.71 -3.33 8.64
CA VAL A 102 -11.60 -4.70 9.17
C VAL A 102 -11.19 -4.71 10.65
N ASP A 103 -10.28 -3.84 11.08
CA ASP A 103 -9.89 -3.71 12.47
C ASP A 103 -11.06 -3.23 13.35
N ALA A 104 -11.82 -2.22 12.90
CA ALA A 104 -12.99 -1.72 13.61
C ALA A 104 -14.08 -2.79 13.70
N LEU A 105 -14.27 -3.56 12.63
CA LEU A 105 -15.21 -4.68 12.57
C LEU A 105 -14.78 -5.80 13.52
N MET A 106 -13.50 -6.18 13.50
CA MET A 106 -12.94 -7.17 14.42
C MET A 106 -12.98 -6.71 15.87
N ALA A 107 -12.86 -5.39 16.13
CA ALA A 107 -13.03 -4.77 17.43
C ALA A 107 -14.51 -4.60 17.82
N GLY A 108 -15.44 -4.75 16.87
CA GLY A 108 -16.89 -4.54 17.01
C GLY A 108 -17.26 -3.15 17.51
N ASP A 109 -16.48 -2.17 17.08
CA ASP A 109 -16.71 -0.74 17.32
C ASP A 109 -17.59 -0.21 16.19
N ALA A 110 -18.91 -0.34 16.34
CA ALA A 110 -19.88 0.03 15.29
C ALA A 110 -19.78 1.50 14.84
N PRO A 111 -19.59 2.49 15.73
CA PRO A 111 -19.33 3.88 15.33
C PRO A 111 -18.08 4.02 14.46
N ARG A 112 -16.99 3.32 14.79
CA ARG A 112 -15.75 3.35 14.01
C ARG A 112 -15.87 2.62 12.66
N VAL A 113 -16.65 1.54 12.61
CA VAL A 113 -16.97 0.84 11.34
C VAL A 113 -17.71 1.77 10.38
N ALA A 114 -18.73 2.48 10.86
CA ALA A 114 -19.49 3.41 10.02
C ALA A 114 -18.62 4.55 9.47
N ARG A 115 -17.73 5.11 10.29
CA ARG A 115 -16.77 6.13 9.85
C ARG A 115 -15.78 5.59 8.80
N ALA A 116 -15.26 4.38 9.01
CA ALA A 116 -14.33 3.76 8.06
C ALA A 116 -15.01 3.49 6.69
N LEU A 117 -16.27 3.04 6.69
CA LEU A 117 -17.06 2.86 5.47
C LEU A 117 -17.36 4.18 4.75
N GLU A 118 -17.63 5.24 5.50
CA GLU A 118 -17.87 6.57 4.92
C GLU A 118 -16.60 7.13 4.27
N ASN A 119 -15.44 6.95 4.91
CA ASN A 119 -14.15 7.35 4.34
C ASN A 119 -13.85 6.59 3.05
N LEU A 120 -14.03 5.25 3.06
CA LEU A 120 -13.93 4.41 1.86
C LEU A 120 -14.80 4.91 0.71
N ARG A 121 -16.03 5.34 1.02
CA ARG A 121 -16.99 5.86 0.05
C ARG A 121 -16.54 7.21 -0.51
N GLN A 122 -16.02 8.10 0.33
CA GLN A 122 -15.53 9.42 -0.08
C GLN A 122 -14.24 9.35 -0.89
N GLU A 123 -13.39 8.37 -0.61
CA GLU A 123 -12.16 8.06 -1.37
C GLU A 123 -12.46 7.46 -2.76
N GLY A 124 -13.73 7.13 -3.04
CA GLY A 124 -14.14 6.49 -4.30
C GLY A 124 -13.62 5.06 -4.43
N GLU A 125 -13.27 4.43 -3.31
CA GLU A 125 -12.65 3.11 -3.31
C GLU A 125 -13.66 2.03 -3.72
N SER A 126 -13.21 1.09 -4.55
CA SER A 126 -14.06 -0.01 -4.99
C SER A 126 -14.44 -0.87 -3.78
N PRO A 127 -15.73 -1.24 -3.62
CA PRO A 127 -16.17 -2.10 -2.51
C PRO A 127 -15.49 -3.47 -2.52
N LEU A 128 -14.94 -3.89 -3.67
CA LEU A 128 -14.22 -5.14 -3.80
C LEU A 128 -12.92 -5.18 -2.98
N GLY A 129 -12.24 -4.04 -2.80
CA GLY A 129 -11.00 -3.95 -2.02
C GLY A 129 -11.23 -4.30 -0.53
N PRO A 130 -12.08 -3.54 0.19
CA PRO A 130 -12.43 -3.83 1.57
C PRO A 130 -13.02 -5.23 1.79
N LEU A 131 -13.85 -5.70 0.85
CA LEU A 131 -14.41 -7.06 0.91
C LEU A 131 -13.33 -8.14 0.78
N ALA A 132 -12.37 -7.97 -0.14
CA ALA A 132 -11.26 -8.90 -0.29
C ALA A 132 -10.40 -8.97 0.97
N VAL A 133 -10.11 -7.81 1.59
CA VAL A 133 -9.38 -7.76 2.86
C VAL A 133 -10.15 -8.48 3.96
N LEU A 134 -11.46 -8.20 4.12
CA LEU A 134 -12.31 -8.85 5.11
C LEU A 134 -12.32 -10.38 4.94
N VAL A 135 -12.57 -10.87 3.71
CA VAL A 135 -12.58 -12.31 3.40
C VAL A 135 -11.24 -12.95 3.71
N SER A 136 -10.13 -12.30 3.35
CA SER A 136 -8.78 -12.81 3.63
C SER A 136 -8.52 -12.91 5.14
N THR A 137 -8.96 -11.92 5.92
CA THR A 137 -8.80 -11.89 7.37
C THR A 137 -9.65 -12.96 8.05
N LEU A 138 -10.90 -13.16 7.61
CA LEU A 138 -11.77 -14.23 8.12
C LEU A 138 -11.19 -15.61 7.82
N ARG A 139 -10.67 -15.84 6.62
CA ARG A 139 -10.03 -17.11 6.25
C ARG A 139 -8.79 -17.40 7.10
N ARG A 140 -7.95 -16.38 7.35
CA ARG A 140 -6.77 -16.53 8.24
C ARG A 140 -7.20 -16.83 9.67
N ALA A 141 -8.22 -16.13 10.15
CA ALA A 141 -8.82 -16.35 11.46
C ALA A 141 -9.41 -17.76 11.63
N GLU A 142 -9.95 -18.35 10.57
CA GLU A 142 -10.47 -19.73 10.57
C GLU A 142 -9.33 -20.75 10.59
N LYS A 143 -8.37 -20.63 9.67
CA LYS A 143 -7.26 -21.57 9.50
C LYS A 143 -6.22 -21.53 10.62
N GLY A 144 -6.26 -20.50 11.46
CA GLY A 144 -5.20 -20.24 12.44
C GLY A 144 -3.89 -19.79 11.78
N ASP A 145 -3.99 -19.28 10.55
CA ASP A 145 -2.84 -18.71 9.83
C ASP A 145 -2.41 -17.41 10.49
N TRP A 146 -1.20 -16.98 10.16
CA TRP A 146 -0.64 -15.73 10.65
C TRP A 146 -1.56 -14.52 10.38
N MET A 147 -1.76 -13.69 11.41
CA MET A 147 -2.51 -12.42 11.35
C MET A 147 -1.64 -11.26 11.87
N PRO A 148 -1.91 -10.01 11.48
CA PRO A 148 -1.29 -8.82 12.09
C PRO A 148 -1.50 -8.76 13.61
N SER A 149 -0.51 -8.24 14.36
CA SER A 149 -0.50 -8.27 15.84
C SER A 149 -1.72 -7.63 16.49
N LYS A 150 -2.27 -6.55 15.90
CA LYS A 150 -3.50 -5.91 16.39
C LYS A 150 -4.72 -6.82 16.25
N GLN A 151 -4.86 -7.50 15.10
CA GLN A 151 -5.97 -8.42 14.83
C GLN A 151 -5.86 -9.72 15.63
N GLN A 152 -4.65 -10.22 15.87
CA GLN A 152 -4.41 -11.35 16.79
C GLN A 152 -4.97 -11.07 18.19
N ARG A 153 -4.77 -9.85 18.71
CA ARG A 153 -5.29 -9.43 20.02
C ARG A 153 -6.82 -9.34 20.04
N LEU A 154 -7.43 -8.94 18.93
CA LEU A 154 -8.89 -8.79 18.81
C LEU A 154 -9.61 -10.13 18.55
N LEU A 155 -8.91 -11.13 18.02
CA LEU A 155 -9.47 -12.40 17.57
C LEU A 155 -10.29 -13.15 18.64
N PRO A 156 -9.85 -13.26 19.92
CA PRO A 156 -10.65 -13.94 20.95
C PRO A 156 -12.00 -13.27 21.20
N ALA A 157 -12.01 -11.93 21.28
CA ALA A 157 -13.23 -11.14 21.48
C ALA A 157 -14.13 -11.18 20.24
N PHE A 158 -13.53 -11.17 19.05
CA PHE A 158 -14.25 -11.33 17.80
C PHE A 158 -14.96 -12.68 17.71
N ARG A 159 -14.26 -13.79 17.98
CA ARG A 159 -14.84 -15.15 17.98
C ARG A 159 -16.00 -15.31 18.97
N ARG A 160 -15.90 -14.67 20.15
CA ARG A 160 -17.01 -14.67 21.13
C ARG A 160 -18.27 -13.98 20.62
N ARG A 161 -18.15 -12.96 19.76
CA ARG A 161 -19.30 -12.22 19.21
C ARG A 161 -19.93 -12.91 18.01
N VAL A 162 -19.12 -13.46 17.12
CA VAL A 162 -19.59 -14.00 15.83
C VAL A 162 -19.95 -15.49 15.94
N GLY A 163 -19.49 -16.18 16.99
CA GLY A 163 -19.67 -17.63 17.12
C GLY A 163 -18.69 -18.42 16.25
N PRO A 164 -18.88 -19.74 16.08
CA PRO A 164 -18.06 -20.52 15.17
C PRO A 164 -18.21 -19.99 13.73
N LEU A 165 -17.09 -19.63 13.12
CA LEU A 165 -17.01 -19.24 11.70
C LEU A 165 -17.20 -20.52 10.86
N ALA A 166 -18.45 -20.94 10.67
CA ALA A 166 -18.78 -22.07 9.82
C ALA A 166 -19.04 -21.56 8.39
N VAL A 167 -18.27 -22.07 7.44
CA VAL A 167 -18.65 -22.15 6.02
C VAL A 167 -18.52 -23.61 5.60
#